data_AF-A0A4Q1KLK2-F1
#
_entry.id   AF-A0A4Q1KLK2-F1
#
_cell.length_a   1.000
_cell.length_b   1.000
_cell.length_c   1.000
_cell.angle_alpha   90.00
_cell.angle_beta   90.00
_cell.angle_gamma   90.00
#
_symmetry.space_group_name_H-M   'P 1'
#
loop_
_entity.id
_entity.type
_entity.pdbx_description
1 polymer ?
#
loop_
_entity_poly.entity_id
_entity_poly.type
_entity_poly.pdbx_seq_one_letter_code
_entity_poly.pdbx_strand_id
1 'polypeptide(L)'
;MATLEELLNRALRPDGSLQVETKGPSPVAQFIDVLHQQVGLPLDHEVAMPIMGAIAMLYFVAIVSGLIVLLPSLVSDLFAMRLGKNVKRMWLDAHNLLGIFSLPFHIIMAVTALVFAFHDQFYGAQGLAFGGAERQRPAAVAQGDAPPMLTPVQMVARLRQQAPDFTPLVLDISQRPDGSRFVRVGGLSERHAMRGPTMGYGSIDPVTGDLTGKDYMPGHQDGWSAAVTSFFTLHFGAFGGEPIRWSYFLLGLAGAFIFYTGNLLWIESRRKRERKAGAVEQTRATKVLGALTVGVPTGTIAGIAVTLAAAKPLGASATEGLHSAIFYALLLGFIVVALLRGAARSGHELTYAAATMTFCVPIATLLLRGLHPAQVLGVDATAVILGCLLIVAGRAAKRRARSIPGDSIWAATKVPQTSAASLAT
;
A
#
# COMPACT_ATOMS: atom_id res chain seq x y z
N MET A 1 -23.66 9.62 -15.32
CA MET A 1 -22.57 9.63 -16.32
C MET A 1 -22.48 11.03 -16.88
N ALA A 2 -21.30 11.65 -16.89
CA ALA A 2 -21.16 12.98 -17.47
C ALA A 2 -21.39 12.91 -18.98
N THR A 3 -22.13 13.86 -19.57
CA THR A 3 -22.32 13.92 -21.02
C THR A 3 -21.01 14.32 -21.71
N LEU A 4 -20.88 14.02 -23.02
CA LEU A 4 -19.71 14.42 -23.80
C LEU A 4 -19.52 15.96 -23.79
N GLU A 5 -20.63 16.71 -23.75
CA GLU A 5 -20.64 18.16 -23.54
C GLU A 5 -20.08 18.55 -22.17
N GLU A 6 -20.41 17.85 -21.09
CA GLU A 6 -19.85 18.10 -19.76
C GLU A 6 -18.33 17.86 -19.70
N LEU A 7 -17.83 16.87 -20.44
CA LEU A 7 -16.39 16.59 -20.53
C LEU A 7 -15.66 17.65 -21.36
N LEU A 8 -16.28 18.12 -22.46
CA LEU A 8 -15.77 19.23 -23.27
C LEU A 8 -15.76 20.55 -22.50
N ASN A 9 -16.82 20.85 -21.74
CA ASN A 9 -16.94 22.06 -20.92
C ASN A 9 -15.92 22.11 -19.77
N ARG A 10 -15.34 20.96 -19.37
CA ARG A 10 -14.24 20.92 -18.39
C ARG A 10 -12.87 21.15 -19.01
N ALA A 11 -12.73 20.94 -20.31
CA ALA A 11 -11.48 21.16 -21.04
C ALA A 11 -11.39 22.57 -21.66
N LEU A 12 -12.50 23.32 -21.64
CA LEU A 12 -12.63 24.63 -22.25
C LEU A 12 -13.00 25.68 -21.19
N ARG A 13 -12.38 26.85 -21.28
CA ARG A 13 -12.81 28.04 -20.54
C ARG A 13 -14.20 28.49 -21.06
N PRO A 14 -14.92 29.36 -20.32
CA PRO A 14 -16.19 29.93 -20.78
C PRO A 14 -16.14 30.64 -22.14
N ASP A 15 -14.94 31.04 -22.60
CA ASP A 15 -14.69 31.65 -23.90
C ASP A 15 -14.38 30.64 -25.02
N GLY A 16 -14.47 29.33 -24.74
CA GLY A 16 -14.18 28.26 -25.69
C GLY A 16 -12.69 28.00 -25.93
N SER A 17 -11.78 28.66 -25.21
CA SER A 17 -10.34 28.38 -25.29
C SER A 17 -9.96 27.18 -24.42
N LEU A 18 -8.91 26.44 -24.82
CA LEU A 18 -8.45 25.27 -24.07
C LEU A 18 -7.97 25.68 -22.67
N GLN A 19 -8.53 25.07 -21.63
CA GLN A 19 -8.02 25.21 -20.27
C GLN A 19 -6.73 24.39 -20.14
N VAL A 20 -5.59 25.08 -20.21
CA VAL A 20 -4.27 24.46 -19.96
C VAL A 20 -3.97 24.55 -18.47
N GLU A 21 -3.96 23.40 -17.79
CA GLU A 21 -3.44 23.26 -16.43
C GLU A 21 -2.19 22.38 -16.44
N THR A 22 -1.08 22.89 -15.91
CA THR A 22 0.10 22.07 -15.64
C THR A 22 -0.14 21.27 -14.37
N LYS A 23 -0.64 20.04 -14.51
CA LYS A 23 -0.75 19.08 -13.39
C LYS A 23 0.50 18.20 -13.36
N GLY A 24 1.41 18.49 -12.44
CA GLY A 24 2.43 17.53 -12.04
C GLY A 24 1.85 16.45 -11.13
N PRO A 25 2.38 15.22 -11.12
CA PRO A 25 2.05 14.26 -10.08
C PRO A 25 2.38 14.86 -8.72
N SER A 26 1.52 14.62 -7.73
CA SER A 26 1.78 15.08 -6.36
C SER A 26 3.04 14.35 -5.84
N PRO A 27 4.13 15.07 -5.46
CA PRO A 27 5.37 14.43 -5.03
C PRO A 27 5.19 13.53 -3.81
N VAL A 28 4.29 13.91 -2.88
CA VAL A 28 3.94 13.07 -1.73
C VAL A 28 3.13 11.83 -2.11
N ALA A 29 2.23 11.93 -3.10
CA ALA A 29 1.49 10.77 -3.58
C ALA A 29 2.41 9.80 -4.33
N GLN A 30 3.33 10.33 -5.14
CA GLN A 30 4.36 9.55 -5.81
C GLN A 30 5.26 8.84 -4.80
N PHE A 31 5.69 9.53 -3.74
CA PHE A 31 6.45 8.90 -2.66
C PHE A 31 5.68 7.75 -2.00
N ILE A 32 4.39 7.93 -1.69
CA ILE A 32 3.56 6.87 -1.08
C ILE A 32 3.44 5.65 -2.01
N ASP A 33 3.30 5.89 -3.31
CA ASP A 33 3.24 4.84 -4.33
C ASP A 33 4.57 4.07 -4.42
N VAL A 34 5.71 4.78 -4.47
CA VAL A 34 7.05 4.17 -4.44
C VAL A 34 7.25 3.36 -3.16
N LEU A 35 6.87 3.91 -2.00
CA LEU A 35 6.97 3.23 -0.71
C LEU A 35 6.18 1.92 -0.68
N HIS A 36 4.99 1.91 -1.30
CA HIS A 36 4.16 0.72 -1.43
C HIS A 36 4.80 -0.33 -2.36
N GLN A 37 5.21 0.09 -3.57
CA GLN A 37 5.81 -0.80 -4.57
C GLN A 37 7.11 -1.46 -4.07
N GLN A 38 7.92 -0.72 -3.32
CA GLN A 38 9.22 -1.16 -2.82
C GLN A 38 9.16 -1.74 -1.39
N VAL A 39 7.96 -1.94 -0.83
CA VAL A 39 7.74 -2.43 0.55
C VAL A 39 8.56 -1.68 1.62
N GLY A 40 8.83 -0.39 1.39
CA GLY A 40 9.62 0.45 2.27
C GLY A 40 11.14 0.28 2.18
N LEU A 41 11.67 -0.42 1.18
CA LEU A 41 13.10 -0.52 0.93
C LEU A 41 13.63 0.77 0.26
N PRO A 42 14.59 1.51 0.88
CA PRO A 42 15.16 2.72 0.30
C PRO A 42 16.23 2.39 -0.75
N LEU A 43 15.85 1.65 -1.78
CA LEU A 43 16.74 1.17 -2.85
C LEU A 43 16.16 1.55 -4.20
N ASP A 44 17.02 1.61 -5.22
CA ASP A 44 16.58 1.79 -6.60
C ASP A 44 15.63 0.66 -7.02
N HIS A 45 14.67 0.98 -7.88
CA HIS A 45 13.59 0.07 -8.28
C HIS A 45 14.09 -1.30 -8.75
N GLU A 46 15.11 -1.31 -9.62
CA GLU A 46 15.77 -2.51 -10.16
C GLU A 46 16.30 -3.45 -9.06
N VAL A 47 16.76 -2.90 -7.94
CA VAL A 47 17.30 -3.67 -6.80
C VAL A 47 16.21 -4.04 -5.80
N ALA A 48 15.26 -3.13 -5.57
CA ALA A 48 14.16 -3.32 -4.63
C ALA A 48 13.21 -4.44 -5.08
N MET A 49 12.90 -4.52 -6.38
CA MET A 49 11.86 -5.42 -6.91
C MET A 49 12.18 -6.91 -6.69
N PRO A 50 13.39 -7.43 -6.99
CA PRO A 50 13.72 -8.83 -6.69
C PRO A 50 13.71 -9.15 -5.18
N ILE A 51 14.15 -8.22 -4.34
CA ILE A 51 14.14 -8.37 -2.88
C ILE A 51 12.69 -8.42 -2.39
N MET A 52 11.84 -7.52 -2.89
CA MET A 52 10.41 -7.52 -2.60
C MET A 52 9.76 -8.83 -3.01
N GLY A 53 10.09 -9.37 -4.20
CA GLY A 53 9.61 -10.68 -4.65
C GLY A 53 10.02 -11.82 -3.71
N ALA A 54 11.26 -11.81 -3.21
CA ALA A 54 11.71 -12.77 -2.20
C ALA A 54 10.94 -12.63 -0.87
N ILE A 55 10.69 -11.40 -0.42
CA ILE A 55 9.88 -11.12 0.78
C ILE A 55 8.44 -11.61 0.60
N ALA A 56 7.83 -11.35 -0.56
CA ALA A 56 6.48 -11.81 -0.90
C ALA A 56 6.39 -13.33 -0.95
N MET A 57 7.43 -14.01 -1.47
CA MET A 57 7.54 -15.47 -1.45
C MET A 57 7.61 -16.02 -0.02
N LEU A 58 8.48 -15.43 0.83
CA LEU A 58 8.58 -15.83 2.24
C LEU A 58 7.26 -15.59 2.98
N TYR A 59 6.57 -14.50 2.67
CA TYR A 59 5.25 -14.21 3.21
C TYR A 59 4.20 -15.25 2.77
N PHE A 60 4.17 -15.61 1.49
CA PHE A 60 3.31 -16.68 0.97
C PHE A 60 3.57 -18.01 1.69
N VAL A 61 4.84 -18.42 1.80
CA VAL A 61 5.23 -19.64 2.53
C VAL A 61 4.79 -19.57 4.00
N ALA A 62 4.97 -18.42 4.66
CA ALA A 62 4.55 -18.25 6.05
C ALA A 62 3.04 -18.40 6.23
N ILE A 63 2.23 -17.82 5.32
CA ILE A 63 0.77 -17.93 5.36
C ILE A 63 0.33 -19.37 5.11
N VAL A 64 0.86 -20.03 4.07
CA VAL A 64 0.51 -21.42 3.74
C VAL A 64 0.90 -22.36 4.87
N SER A 65 2.08 -22.17 5.46
CA SER A 65 2.52 -22.95 6.63
C SER A 65 1.60 -22.73 7.83
N GLY A 66 1.23 -21.47 8.11
CA GLY A 66 0.30 -21.13 9.19
C GLY A 66 -1.08 -21.75 8.99
N LEU A 67 -1.59 -21.74 7.76
CA LEU A 67 -2.86 -22.39 7.39
C LEU A 67 -2.78 -23.89 7.64
N ILE A 68 -1.72 -24.57 7.17
CA ILE A 68 -1.55 -26.02 7.37
C ILE A 68 -1.54 -26.38 8.86
N VAL A 69 -0.82 -25.60 9.68
CA VAL A 69 -0.72 -25.83 11.12
C VAL A 69 -2.07 -25.60 11.83
N LEU A 70 -2.84 -24.61 11.41
CA LEU A 70 -4.12 -24.23 12.03
C LEU A 70 -5.32 -24.98 11.41
N LEU A 71 -5.15 -25.69 10.30
CA LEU A 71 -6.21 -26.40 9.60
C LEU A 71 -7.03 -27.35 10.51
N PRO A 72 -6.40 -28.14 11.42
CA PRO A 72 -7.15 -29.06 12.28
C PRO A 72 -8.08 -28.36 13.29
N SER A 73 -7.75 -27.14 13.71
CA SER A 73 -8.54 -26.37 14.69
C SER A 73 -9.35 -25.23 14.05
N LEU A 74 -9.24 -25.02 12.73
CA LEU A 74 -9.80 -23.89 12.01
C LEU A 74 -11.31 -23.71 12.26
N VAL A 75 -12.08 -24.79 12.18
CA VAL A 75 -13.54 -24.77 12.37
C VAL A 75 -13.90 -24.49 13.84
N SER A 76 -13.17 -25.09 14.79
CA SER A 76 -13.40 -24.83 16.21
C SER A 76 -13.01 -23.42 16.61
N ASP A 77 -11.96 -22.87 16.01
CA ASP A 77 -11.44 -21.53 16.30
C ASP A 77 -12.32 -20.43 15.68
N LEU A 78 -12.97 -20.71 14.54
CA LEU A 78 -13.89 -19.78 13.87
C LEU A 78 -15.08 -19.39 14.75
N PHE A 79 -15.59 -20.32 15.58
CA PHE A 79 -16.72 -20.08 16.48
C PHE A 79 -16.31 -19.86 17.94
N ALA A 80 -15.02 -19.76 18.24
CA ALA A 80 -14.51 -19.71 19.61
C ALA A 80 -14.18 -18.31 20.13
N MET A 81 -14.75 -17.22 19.58
CA MET A 81 -14.50 -15.87 20.14
C MET A 81 -15.02 -15.81 21.57
N ARG A 82 -14.11 -15.87 22.55
CA ARG A 82 -14.44 -15.83 23.98
C ARG A 82 -14.16 -14.43 24.52
N LEU A 83 -15.20 -13.61 24.52
CA LEU A 83 -15.17 -12.30 25.17
C LEU A 83 -15.16 -12.49 26.70
N GLY A 84 -14.12 -12.02 27.38
CA GLY A 84 -14.04 -12.20 28.83
C GLY A 84 -12.72 -11.75 29.47
N LYS A 85 -12.53 -12.14 30.74
CA LYS A 85 -11.42 -11.66 31.60
C LYS A 85 -10.02 -12.10 31.14
N ASN A 86 -9.90 -13.12 30.29
CA ASN A 86 -8.61 -13.59 29.78
C ASN A 86 -8.19 -12.83 28.52
N VAL A 87 -7.67 -11.61 28.72
CA VAL A 87 -7.25 -10.68 27.66
C VAL A 87 -6.24 -11.33 26.70
N LYS A 88 -5.32 -12.17 27.19
CA LYS A 88 -4.35 -12.87 26.33
C LYS A 88 -5.04 -13.78 25.33
N ARG A 89 -5.99 -14.58 25.80
CA ARG A 89 -6.74 -15.51 24.94
C ARG A 89 -7.62 -14.76 23.96
N MET A 90 -8.27 -13.68 24.41
CA MET A 90 -9.06 -12.82 23.53
C MET A 90 -8.25 -12.24 22.36
N TRP A 91 -7.01 -11.78 22.59
CA TRP A 91 -6.14 -11.31 21.50
C TRP A 91 -5.69 -12.42 20.55
N LEU A 92 -5.47 -13.64 21.06
CA LEU A 92 -5.17 -14.79 20.22
C LEU A 92 -6.38 -15.16 19.35
N ASP A 93 -7.57 -15.22 19.94
CA ASP A 93 -8.81 -15.51 19.22
C ASP A 93 -9.08 -14.43 18.16
N ALA A 94 -8.86 -13.14 18.48
CA ALA A 94 -8.98 -12.04 17.53
C ALA A 94 -7.95 -12.11 16.39
N HIS A 95 -6.69 -12.44 16.69
CA HIS A 95 -5.64 -12.64 15.68
C HIS A 95 -6.00 -13.79 14.73
N ASN A 96 -6.46 -14.92 15.28
CA ASN A 96 -6.85 -16.09 14.49
C ASN A 96 -8.05 -15.78 13.61
N LEU A 97 -9.11 -15.18 14.17
CA LEU A 97 -10.33 -14.84 13.44
C LEU A 97 -10.03 -13.89 12.29
N LEU A 98 -9.25 -12.83 12.56
CA LEU A 98 -8.87 -11.86 11.55
C LEU A 98 -7.96 -12.48 10.48
N GLY A 99 -7.05 -13.36 10.89
CA GLY A 99 -6.19 -14.13 10.00
C GLY A 99 -7.00 -14.99 9.02
N ILE A 100 -8.04 -15.68 9.50
CA ILE A 100 -8.90 -16.53 8.66
C ILE A 100 -9.70 -15.69 7.65
N PHE A 101 -10.34 -14.61 8.09
CA PHE A 101 -11.16 -13.77 7.20
C PHE A 101 -10.34 -12.98 6.18
N SER A 102 -9.09 -12.63 6.51
CA SER A 102 -8.18 -11.93 5.60
C SER A 102 -7.30 -12.86 4.76
N LEU A 103 -7.33 -14.16 5.02
CA LEU A 103 -6.47 -15.14 4.37
C LEU A 103 -6.56 -15.13 2.84
N PRO A 104 -7.75 -15.19 2.20
CA PRO A 104 -7.83 -15.20 0.74
C PRO A 104 -7.22 -13.93 0.13
N PHE A 105 -7.46 -12.79 0.76
CA PHE A 105 -6.88 -11.52 0.35
C PHE A 105 -5.35 -11.53 0.43
N HIS A 106 -4.78 -11.96 1.56
CA HIS A 106 -3.32 -12.01 1.72
C HIS A 106 -2.63 -12.99 0.78
N ILE A 107 -3.27 -14.13 0.46
CA ILE A 107 -2.78 -15.05 -0.57
C ILE A 107 -2.74 -14.37 -1.94
N ILE A 108 -3.84 -13.71 -2.34
CA ILE A 108 -3.91 -12.99 -3.62
C ILE A 108 -2.84 -11.89 -3.66
N MET A 109 -2.69 -11.09 -2.60
CA MET A 109 -1.67 -10.04 -2.53
C MET A 109 -0.25 -10.60 -2.62
N ALA A 110 0.06 -11.69 -1.92
CA ALA A 110 1.39 -12.29 -1.96
C ALA A 110 1.73 -12.86 -3.35
N VAL A 111 0.78 -13.55 -3.99
CA VAL A 111 0.97 -14.12 -5.34
C VAL A 111 1.07 -13.02 -6.40
N THR A 112 0.20 -12.02 -6.35
CA THR A 112 0.23 -10.90 -7.33
C THR A 112 1.48 -10.04 -7.16
N ALA A 113 1.92 -9.74 -5.93
CA ALA A 113 3.17 -9.04 -5.68
C ALA A 113 4.39 -9.80 -6.21
N LEU A 114 4.39 -11.14 -6.07
CA LEU A 114 5.43 -11.98 -6.65
C LEU A 114 5.45 -11.88 -8.18
N VAL A 115 4.28 -11.89 -8.82
CA VAL A 115 4.18 -11.72 -10.28
C VAL A 115 4.74 -10.36 -10.72
N PHE A 116 4.48 -9.29 -9.97
CA PHE A 116 4.97 -7.94 -10.31
C PHE A 116 6.46 -7.78 -10.05
N ALA A 117 6.97 -8.35 -8.97
CA ALA A 117 8.39 -8.36 -8.63
C ALA A 117 9.26 -8.97 -9.74
N PHE A 118 8.73 -9.98 -10.43
CA PHE A 118 9.47 -10.76 -11.43
C PHE A 118 8.96 -10.55 -12.87
N HIS A 119 8.14 -9.53 -13.13
CA HIS A 119 7.48 -9.36 -14.42
C HIS A 119 8.48 -9.15 -15.57
N ASP A 120 9.57 -8.42 -15.35
CA ASP A 120 10.62 -8.19 -16.35
C ASP A 120 11.35 -9.48 -16.70
N GLN A 121 11.65 -10.31 -15.70
CA GLN A 121 12.28 -11.61 -15.88
C GLN A 121 11.34 -12.57 -16.59
N PHE A 122 10.04 -12.54 -16.26
CA PHE A 122 9.02 -13.31 -16.97
C PHE A 122 8.91 -12.89 -18.44
N TYR A 123 8.85 -11.59 -18.72
CA TYR A 123 8.78 -11.08 -20.10
C TYR A 123 10.07 -11.35 -20.88
N GLY A 124 11.24 -11.24 -20.24
CA GLY A 124 12.53 -11.59 -20.83
C GLY A 124 12.64 -13.08 -21.16
N ALA A 125 12.25 -13.96 -20.23
CA ALA A 125 12.24 -15.40 -20.46
C ALA A 125 11.24 -15.82 -21.55
N GLN A 126 10.07 -15.18 -21.62
CA GLN A 126 9.11 -15.39 -22.69
C GLN A 126 9.65 -14.97 -24.06
N GLY A 127 10.34 -13.83 -24.13
CA GLY A 127 11.00 -13.37 -25.36
C GLY A 127 12.08 -14.33 -25.85
N LEU A 128 12.81 -14.98 -24.94
CA LEU A 128 13.81 -16.00 -25.29
C LEU A 128 13.18 -17.35 -25.67
N ALA A 129 12.10 -17.76 -25.00
CA ALA A 129 11.47 -19.08 -25.19
C ALA A 129 10.56 -19.16 -26.41
N PHE A 130 9.81 -18.09 -26.71
CA PHE A 130 8.81 -18.09 -27.77
C PHE A 130 9.23 -17.32 -29.02
N GLY A 131 10.48 -16.83 -29.04
CA GLY A 131 10.96 -15.88 -30.06
C GLY A 131 10.18 -14.59 -29.90
N GLY A 132 10.79 -13.60 -29.25
CA GLY A 132 10.15 -12.33 -28.96
C GLY A 132 9.39 -11.86 -30.18
N ALA A 133 8.06 -11.97 -30.14
CA ALA A 133 7.24 -11.06 -30.87
C ALA A 133 7.63 -9.72 -30.25
N GLU A 134 8.62 -9.04 -30.86
CA GLU A 134 8.61 -7.59 -30.86
C GLU A 134 7.16 -7.27 -31.09
N ARG A 135 6.46 -6.82 -30.04
CA ARG A 135 5.12 -6.25 -30.17
C ARG A 135 5.27 -5.27 -31.30
N GLN A 136 4.81 -5.66 -32.49
CA GLN A 136 5.19 -4.99 -33.72
C GLN A 136 4.73 -3.56 -33.52
N ARG A 137 5.72 -2.71 -33.26
CA ARG A 137 5.50 -1.29 -33.07
C ARG A 137 4.95 -0.86 -34.42
N PRO A 138 3.78 -0.21 -34.47
CA PRO A 138 3.33 0.41 -35.70
C PRO A 138 4.51 1.24 -36.22
N ALA A 139 4.91 0.97 -37.46
CA ALA A 139 6.02 1.67 -38.10
C ALA A 139 5.78 3.18 -37.94
N ALA A 140 6.79 3.91 -37.47
CA ALA A 140 6.70 5.36 -37.40
C ALA A 140 6.45 5.86 -38.82
N VAL A 141 5.31 6.53 -39.04
CA VAL A 141 5.05 7.22 -40.30
C VAL A 141 6.07 8.35 -40.38
N ALA A 142 6.98 8.26 -41.36
CA ALA A 142 8.02 9.25 -41.59
C ALA A 142 7.40 10.64 -41.78
N GLN A 143 8.12 11.67 -41.32
CA GLN A 143 7.70 13.06 -41.51
C GLN A 143 7.61 13.39 -43.00
N GLY A 144 6.40 13.71 -43.43
CA GLY A 144 6.04 14.19 -44.77
C GLY A 144 4.58 13.84 -45.06
N ASP A 145 3.70 14.84 -45.16
CA ASP A 145 2.28 14.71 -45.51
C ASP A 145 1.47 13.66 -44.72
N ALA A 146 1.80 13.43 -43.45
CA ALA A 146 0.96 12.59 -42.59
C ALA A 146 -0.45 13.21 -42.56
N PRO A 147 -1.51 12.44 -42.90
CA PRO A 147 -2.85 12.99 -42.97
C PRO A 147 -3.24 13.66 -41.65
N PRO A 148 -4.11 14.68 -41.67
CA PRO A 148 -4.53 15.35 -40.45
C PRO A 148 -5.12 14.31 -39.49
N MET A 149 -4.73 14.40 -38.21
CA MET A 149 -5.32 13.54 -37.20
C MET A 149 -6.82 13.78 -37.13
N LEU A 150 -7.53 12.74 -36.74
CA LEU A 150 -8.92 12.88 -36.36
C LEU A 150 -9.04 13.83 -35.18
N THR A 151 -10.15 14.55 -35.14
CA THR A 151 -10.56 15.26 -33.93
C THR A 151 -10.82 14.25 -32.81
N PRO A 152 -10.65 14.63 -31.53
CA PRO A 152 -10.99 13.77 -30.39
C PRO A 152 -12.41 13.19 -30.47
N VAL A 153 -13.37 13.97 -30.98
CA VAL A 153 -14.76 13.52 -31.17
C VAL A 153 -14.85 12.39 -32.20
N GLN A 154 -14.16 12.52 -33.34
CA GLN A 154 -14.09 11.48 -34.37
C GLN A 154 -13.39 10.22 -33.85
N MET A 155 -12.30 10.38 -33.10
CA MET A 155 -11.59 9.26 -32.45
C MET A 155 -12.52 8.48 -31.50
N VAL A 156 -13.22 9.18 -30.61
CA VAL A 156 -14.18 8.56 -29.68
C VAL A 156 -15.34 7.89 -30.43
N ALA A 157 -15.86 8.53 -31.48
CA ALA A 157 -16.95 7.96 -32.29
C ALA A 157 -16.53 6.65 -32.96
N ARG A 158 -15.33 6.58 -33.57
CA ARG A 158 -14.81 5.36 -34.18
C ARG A 158 -14.45 4.29 -33.16
N LEU A 159 -13.93 4.67 -32.01
CA LEU A 159 -13.65 3.73 -30.93
C LEU A 159 -14.94 3.07 -30.43
N ARG A 160 -16.04 3.82 -30.27
CA ARG A 160 -17.33 3.26 -29.84
C ARG A 160 -17.89 2.23 -30.82
N GLN A 161 -17.61 2.37 -32.11
CA GLN A 161 -18.01 1.39 -33.12
C GLN A 161 -17.21 0.08 -32.99
N GLN A 162 -15.93 0.17 -32.61
CA GLN A 162 -15.04 -0.98 -32.47
C GLN A 162 -15.15 -1.65 -31.09
N ALA A 163 -15.45 -0.88 -30.04
CA ALA A 163 -15.51 -1.32 -28.66
C ALA A 163 -16.76 -0.74 -27.94
N PRO A 164 -17.96 -1.27 -28.23
CA PRO A 164 -19.22 -0.71 -27.71
C PRO A 164 -19.35 -0.80 -26.18
N ASP A 165 -18.73 -1.81 -25.55
CA ASP A 165 -18.73 -2.03 -24.10
C ASP A 165 -17.63 -1.25 -23.34
N PHE A 166 -16.92 -0.35 -24.04
CA PHE A 166 -15.84 0.45 -23.47
C PHE A 166 -16.22 1.93 -23.49
N THR A 167 -16.24 2.54 -22.31
CA THR A 167 -16.51 3.97 -22.14
C THR A 167 -15.18 4.73 -22.04
N PRO A 168 -14.72 5.42 -23.09
CA PRO A 168 -13.50 6.20 -23.04
C PRO A 168 -13.67 7.39 -22.10
N LEU A 169 -12.70 7.59 -21.22
CA LEU A 169 -12.64 8.71 -20.28
C LEU A 169 -11.49 9.68 -20.59
N VAL A 170 -10.38 9.16 -21.11
CA VAL A 170 -9.15 9.92 -21.38
C VAL A 170 -8.58 9.52 -22.73
N LEU A 171 -8.17 10.53 -23.49
CA LEU A 171 -7.29 10.37 -24.66
C LEU A 171 -5.95 11.03 -24.32
N ASP A 172 -4.89 10.24 -24.30
CA ASP A 172 -3.52 10.71 -24.18
C ASP A 172 -2.91 10.72 -25.59
N ILE A 173 -2.73 11.92 -26.12
CA ILE A 173 -2.12 12.16 -27.42
C ILE A 173 -0.68 12.59 -27.17
N SER A 174 0.23 11.71 -27.54
CA SER A 174 1.65 11.90 -27.30
C SER A 174 2.40 11.94 -28.62
N GLN A 175 3.38 12.84 -28.72
CA GLN A 175 4.28 12.97 -29.86
C GLN A 175 5.67 12.47 -29.48
N ARG A 176 6.25 11.63 -30.32
CA ARG A 176 7.61 11.13 -30.17
C ARG A 176 8.62 12.12 -30.75
N PRO A 177 9.92 12.03 -30.38
CA PRO A 177 10.97 12.87 -30.96
C PRO A 177 11.09 12.77 -32.48
N ASP A 178 10.71 11.64 -33.09
CA ASP A 178 10.64 11.43 -34.54
C ASP A 178 9.43 12.12 -35.21
N GLY A 179 8.58 12.79 -34.43
CA GLY A 179 7.37 13.48 -34.87
C GLY A 179 6.14 12.58 -35.02
N SER A 180 6.29 11.25 -34.90
CA SER A 180 5.17 10.32 -34.92
C SER A 180 4.27 10.55 -33.70
N ARG A 181 2.96 10.40 -33.91
CA ARG A 181 1.94 10.62 -32.88
C ARG A 181 1.28 9.29 -32.56
N PHE A 182 0.99 9.06 -31.29
CA PHE A 182 0.22 7.90 -30.85
C PHE A 182 -0.86 8.35 -29.88
N VAL A 183 -1.99 7.63 -29.90
CA VAL A 183 -3.12 7.91 -29.01
C VAL A 183 -3.34 6.70 -28.12
N ARG A 184 -3.12 6.88 -26.83
CA ARG A 184 -3.55 5.93 -25.81
C ARG A 184 -4.94 6.33 -25.32
N VAL A 185 -5.82 5.36 -25.20
CA VAL A 185 -7.15 5.57 -24.66
C VAL A 185 -7.26 4.90 -23.30
N GLY A 186 -7.70 5.67 -22.30
CA GLY A 186 -8.07 5.17 -20.98
C GLY A 186 -9.59 5.21 -20.80
N GLY A 187 -10.18 4.17 -20.21
CA GLY A 187 -11.63 4.10 -20.04
C GLY A 187 -12.10 2.96 -19.15
N LEU A 188 -13.42 2.86 -19.01
CA LEU A 188 -14.09 1.86 -18.17
C LEU A 188 -14.72 0.77 -19.02
N SER A 189 -14.76 -0.45 -18.50
CA SER A 189 -15.60 -1.52 -19.02
C SER A 189 -16.36 -2.16 -17.86
N GLU A 190 -17.67 -2.32 -18.01
CA GLU A 190 -18.50 -2.97 -16.98
C GLU A 190 -18.38 -4.49 -17.01
N ARG A 191 -18.00 -5.05 -18.16
CA ARG A 191 -18.00 -6.50 -18.42
C ARG A 191 -16.62 -7.14 -18.27
N HIS A 192 -15.55 -6.37 -18.39
CA HIS A 192 -14.20 -6.88 -18.55
C HIS A 192 -13.24 -6.33 -17.51
N ALA A 193 -12.31 -7.17 -17.09
CA ALA A 193 -11.23 -6.82 -16.17
C ALA A 193 -10.34 -5.69 -16.73
N MET A 194 -9.81 -4.86 -15.83
CA MET A 194 -9.09 -3.63 -16.19
C MET A 194 -7.67 -3.67 -15.63
N ARG A 195 -6.70 -3.38 -16.49
CA ARG A 195 -5.29 -3.48 -16.12
C ARG A 195 -4.81 -2.34 -15.21
N GLY A 196 -5.40 -1.16 -15.31
CA GLY A 196 -5.08 -0.04 -14.42
C GLY A 196 -5.94 -0.03 -13.15
N PRO A 197 -5.53 0.75 -12.14
CA PRO A 197 -6.24 0.82 -10.86
C PRO A 197 -7.63 1.48 -10.97
N THR A 198 -7.82 2.32 -11.99
CA THR A 198 -9.06 3.07 -12.21
C THR A 198 -9.59 2.97 -13.64
N MET A 199 -8.78 2.52 -14.60
CA MET A 199 -9.15 2.44 -16.01
C MET A 199 -8.44 1.28 -16.74
N GLY A 200 -9.07 0.73 -17.76
CA GLY A 200 -8.43 -0.11 -18.77
C GLY A 200 -7.78 0.77 -19.85
N TYR A 201 -6.85 0.19 -20.61
CA TYR A 201 -6.07 0.95 -21.59
C TYR A 201 -6.07 0.27 -22.95
N GLY A 202 -6.20 1.05 -24.01
CA GLY A 202 -5.95 0.61 -25.38
C GLY A 202 -5.15 1.65 -26.15
N SER A 203 -4.82 1.35 -27.40
CA SER A 203 -4.24 2.33 -28.32
C SER A 203 -5.04 2.37 -29.61
N ILE A 204 -5.16 3.56 -30.19
CA ILE A 204 -5.78 3.77 -31.49
C ILE A 204 -4.81 4.51 -32.42
N ASP A 205 -4.98 4.30 -33.72
CA ASP A 205 -4.31 5.09 -34.74
C ASP A 205 -4.89 6.52 -34.77
N PRO A 206 -4.06 7.59 -34.69
CA PRO A 206 -4.56 8.97 -34.66
C PRO A 206 -5.22 9.44 -35.97
N VAL A 207 -4.94 8.78 -37.09
CA VAL A 207 -5.40 9.15 -38.43
C VAL A 207 -6.63 8.34 -38.84
N THR A 208 -6.61 7.02 -38.64
CA THR A 208 -7.74 6.16 -39.01
C THR A 208 -8.73 6.00 -37.87
N GLY A 209 -8.27 6.06 -36.62
CA GLY A 209 -9.07 5.76 -35.43
C GLY A 209 -9.21 4.26 -35.15
N ASP A 210 -8.46 3.42 -35.87
CA ASP A 210 -8.49 1.96 -35.70
C ASP A 210 -7.76 1.53 -34.43
N LEU A 211 -8.26 0.48 -33.80
CA LEU A 211 -7.72 -0.06 -32.56
C LEU A 211 -6.44 -0.86 -32.84
N THR A 212 -5.29 -0.27 -32.50
CA THR A 212 -3.95 -0.82 -32.76
C THR A 212 -3.35 -1.55 -31.56
N GLY A 213 -3.64 -1.09 -30.33
CA GLY A 213 -3.14 -1.69 -29.09
C GLY A 213 -4.22 -2.47 -28.36
N LYS A 214 -4.30 -3.78 -28.62
CA LYS A 214 -5.34 -4.68 -28.06
C LYS A 214 -4.94 -5.39 -26.77
N ASP A 215 -3.64 -5.57 -26.52
CA ASP A 215 -3.10 -6.35 -25.40
C ASP A 215 -3.68 -5.96 -24.03
N TYR A 216 -3.98 -4.67 -23.81
CA TYR A 216 -4.53 -4.17 -22.54
C TYR A 216 -5.98 -3.72 -22.65
N MET A 217 -6.56 -3.79 -23.85
CA MET A 217 -7.88 -3.24 -24.14
C MET A 217 -8.96 -4.19 -23.63
N PRO A 218 -9.80 -3.80 -22.67
CA PRO A 218 -10.84 -4.68 -22.14
C PRO A 218 -11.74 -5.25 -23.25
N GLY A 219 -12.01 -6.55 -23.20
CA GLY A 219 -12.80 -7.27 -24.21
C GLY A 219 -12.08 -7.60 -25.52
N HIS A 220 -10.84 -7.16 -25.70
CA HIS A 220 -10.06 -7.37 -26.93
C HIS A 220 -8.70 -8.04 -26.69
N GLN A 221 -8.43 -8.43 -25.46
CA GLN A 221 -7.19 -9.10 -25.04
C GLN A 221 -7.20 -10.56 -25.48
N ASP A 222 -6.03 -11.11 -25.82
CA ASP A 222 -5.88 -12.55 -25.95
C ASP A 222 -5.93 -13.24 -24.56
N GLY A 223 -6.02 -14.57 -24.55
CA GLY A 223 -6.18 -15.33 -23.31
C GLY A 223 -5.04 -15.10 -22.30
N TRP A 224 -3.81 -14.97 -22.78
CA TRP A 224 -2.65 -14.69 -21.94
C TRP A 224 -2.70 -13.29 -21.33
N SER A 225 -2.93 -12.26 -22.14
CA SER A 225 -3.01 -10.89 -21.64
C SER A 225 -4.18 -10.69 -20.70
N ALA A 226 -5.32 -11.36 -20.94
CA ALA A 226 -6.46 -11.39 -20.03
C ALA A 226 -6.11 -12.05 -18.68
N ALA A 227 -5.37 -13.17 -18.70
CA ALA A 227 -4.88 -13.80 -17.48
C ALA A 227 -3.96 -12.86 -16.69
N VAL A 228 -2.98 -12.22 -17.33
CA VAL A 228 -2.09 -11.25 -16.66
C VAL A 228 -2.90 -10.05 -16.13
N THR A 229 -3.81 -9.49 -16.92
CA THR A 229 -4.71 -8.40 -16.50
C THR A 229 -5.52 -8.78 -15.26
N SER A 230 -5.85 -10.06 -15.07
CA SER A 230 -6.55 -10.52 -13.87
C SER A 230 -5.70 -10.38 -12.60
N PHE A 231 -4.37 -10.61 -12.67
CA PHE A 231 -3.47 -10.33 -11.54
C PHE A 231 -3.45 -8.84 -11.20
N PHE A 232 -3.42 -7.96 -12.20
CA PHE A 232 -3.52 -6.50 -12.01
C PHE A 232 -4.86 -6.07 -11.41
N THR A 233 -5.95 -6.60 -11.93
CA THR A 233 -7.31 -6.32 -11.45
C THR A 233 -7.47 -6.74 -10.00
N LEU A 234 -6.99 -7.95 -9.66
CA LEU A 234 -7.02 -8.48 -8.30
C LEU A 234 -6.09 -7.72 -7.35
N HIS A 235 -4.89 -7.32 -7.77
CA HIS A 235 -3.98 -6.58 -6.89
C HIS A 235 -4.50 -5.18 -6.57
N PHE A 236 -4.96 -4.45 -7.60
CA PHE A 236 -5.46 -3.08 -7.43
C PHE A 236 -6.87 -3.02 -6.84
N GLY A 237 -7.60 -4.13 -6.77
CA GLY A 237 -9.03 -4.12 -6.42
C GLY A 237 -9.86 -3.35 -7.45
N ALA A 238 -9.47 -3.42 -8.73
CA ALA A 238 -10.12 -2.70 -9.83
C ALA A 238 -11.40 -3.39 -10.34
N PHE A 239 -12.22 -3.90 -9.41
CA PHE A 239 -13.49 -4.57 -9.68
C PHE A 239 -14.47 -4.34 -8.51
N GLY A 240 -15.77 -4.51 -8.75
CA GLY A 240 -16.80 -4.39 -7.70
C GLY A 240 -16.96 -3.00 -7.06
N GLY A 241 -16.24 -1.99 -7.55
CA GLY A 241 -16.39 -0.59 -7.15
C GLY A 241 -15.94 -0.28 -5.72
N GLU A 242 -16.54 0.75 -5.13
CA GLU A 242 -16.21 1.24 -3.79
C GLU A 242 -16.32 0.19 -2.66
N PRO A 243 -17.32 -0.72 -2.64
CA PRO A 243 -17.37 -1.78 -1.64
C PRO A 243 -16.11 -2.65 -1.58
N ILE A 244 -15.54 -3.01 -2.74
CA ILE A 244 -14.29 -3.79 -2.81
C ILE A 244 -13.11 -2.94 -2.37
N ARG A 245 -13.02 -1.67 -2.78
CA ARG A 245 -11.94 -0.76 -2.36
C ARG A 245 -11.90 -0.60 -0.84
N TRP A 246 -13.05 -0.38 -0.20
CA TRP A 246 -13.15 -0.30 1.26
C TRP A 246 -12.83 -1.64 1.93
N SER A 247 -13.26 -2.75 1.35
CA SER A 247 -12.90 -4.09 1.84
C SER A 247 -11.39 -4.32 1.79
N TYR A 248 -10.73 -3.96 0.69
CA TYR A 248 -9.28 -4.06 0.52
C TYR A 248 -8.53 -3.18 1.50
N PHE A 249 -9.01 -1.95 1.73
CA PHE A 249 -8.47 -1.06 2.75
C PHE A 249 -8.54 -1.69 4.16
N LEU A 250 -9.70 -2.22 4.55
CA LEU A 250 -9.88 -2.86 5.85
C LEU A 250 -9.05 -4.14 6.00
N LEU A 251 -8.94 -4.94 4.94
CA LEU A 251 -8.14 -6.17 4.92
C LEU A 251 -6.63 -5.86 4.92
N GLY A 252 -6.20 -4.76 4.30
CA GLY A 252 -4.84 -4.23 4.42
C GLY A 252 -4.51 -3.82 5.87
N LEU A 253 -5.43 -3.11 6.54
CA LEU A 253 -5.30 -2.79 7.96
C LEU A 253 -5.29 -4.05 8.84
N ALA A 254 -6.10 -5.05 8.50
CA ALA A 254 -6.11 -6.35 9.16
C ALA A 254 -4.74 -7.04 9.07
N GLY A 255 -4.09 -6.99 7.91
CA GLY A 255 -2.73 -7.46 7.72
C GLY A 255 -1.74 -6.78 8.67
N ALA A 256 -1.73 -5.45 8.71
CA ALA A 256 -0.86 -4.69 9.62
C ALA A 256 -1.10 -5.10 11.10
N PHE A 257 -2.36 -5.29 11.48
CA PHE A 257 -2.72 -5.78 12.81
C PHE A 257 -2.23 -7.20 13.09
N ILE A 258 -2.35 -8.13 12.14
CA ILE A 258 -1.89 -9.52 12.26
C ILE A 258 -0.38 -9.57 12.46
N PHE A 259 0.40 -8.82 11.67
CA PHE A 259 1.85 -8.75 11.85
C PHE A 259 2.23 -8.21 13.24
N TYR A 260 1.59 -7.12 13.66
CA TYR A 260 1.85 -6.52 14.97
C TYR A 260 1.50 -7.49 16.12
N THR A 261 0.31 -8.07 16.09
CA THR A 261 -0.16 -8.99 17.15
C THR A 261 0.58 -10.33 17.13
N GLY A 262 0.98 -10.83 15.96
CA GLY A 262 1.83 -12.01 15.81
C GLY A 262 3.16 -11.85 16.54
N ASN A 263 3.82 -10.69 16.40
CA ASN A 263 5.04 -10.38 17.15
C ASN A 263 4.80 -10.37 18.66
N LEU A 264 3.70 -9.76 19.13
CA LEU A 264 3.36 -9.73 20.56
C LEU A 264 3.12 -11.14 21.13
N LEU A 265 2.36 -11.97 20.41
CA LEU A 265 2.05 -13.35 20.80
C LEU A 265 3.30 -14.22 20.81
N TRP A 266 4.19 -14.05 19.82
CA TRP A 266 5.46 -14.75 19.76
C TRP A 266 6.39 -14.36 20.90
N ILE A 267 6.54 -13.07 21.20
CA ILE A 267 7.36 -12.56 22.30
C ILE A 267 6.89 -13.15 23.64
N GLU A 268 5.58 -13.17 23.87
CA GLU A 268 5.00 -13.70 25.11
C GLU A 268 5.10 -15.23 25.20
N SER A 269 4.93 -15.95 24.09
CA SER A 269 5.14 -17.40 24.04
C SER A 269 6.61 -17.77 24.25
N ARG A 270 7.51 -16.99 23.67
CA ARG A 270 8.96 -17.15 23.83
C ARG A 270 9.42 -16.84 25.26
N ARG A 271 8.87 -15.81 25.90
CA ARG A 271 9.12 -15.51 27.33
C ARG A 271 8.89 -16.74 28.19
N LYS A 272 7.76 -17.44 28.01
CA LYS A 272 7.45 -18.66 28.77
C LYS A 272 8.47 -19.77 28.53
N ARG A 273 8.93 -19.93 27.29
CA ARG A 273 9.95 -20.94 26.94
C ARG A 273 11.31 -20.60 27.54
N GLU A 274 11.74 -19.34 27.45
CA GLU A 274 12.99 -18.85 28.03
C GLU A 274 12.98 -19.01 29.56
N ARG A 275 11.83 -18.73 30.20
CA ARG A 275 11.63 -18.95 31.64
C ARG A 275 11.74 -20.41 32.05
N LYS A 276 11.11 -21.33 31.29
CA LYS A 276 11.25 -22.77 31.52
C LYS A 276 12.69 -23.27 31.36
N ALA A 277 13.47 -22.61 30.50
CA ALA A 277 14.90 -22.88 30.31
C ALA A 277 15.80 -22.18 31.34
N GLY A 278 15.24 -21.56 32.40
CA GLY A 278 16.00 -20.94 33.49
C GLY A 278 16.42 -19.50 33.25
N ALA A 279 16.02 -18.85 32.15
CA ALA A 279 16.40 -17.47 31.87
C ALA A 279 15.75 -16.50 32.87
N VAL A 280 16.58 -15.66 33.52
CA VAL A 280 16.14 -14.62 34.46
C VAL A 280 15.66 -13.35 33.74
N GLU A 281 16.15 -13.09 32.53
CA GLU A 281 15.64 -12.04 31.66
C GLU A 281 15.41 -12.59 30.26
N GLN A 282 14.51 -11.95 29.50
CA GLN A 282 14.32 -12.29 28.09
C GLN A 282 15.58 -11.96 27.27
N THR A 283 15.83 -12.79 26.25
CA THR A 283 17.05 -12.70 25.43
C THR A 283 17.18 -11.39 24.65
N ARG A 284 18.41 -11.05 24.20
CA ARG A 284 18.66 -9.87 23.35
C ARG A 284 17.80 -9.88 22.09
N ALA A 285 17.66 -11.03 21.44
CA ALA A 285 16.80 -11.19 20.26
C ALA A 285 15.34 -10.79 20.57
N THR A 286 14.81 -11.25 21.72
CA THR A 286 13.45 -10.90 22.14
C THR A 286 13.30 -9.41 22.47
N LYS A 287 14.32 -8.80 23.10
CA LYS A 287 14.36 -7.35 23.37
C LYS A 287 14.38 -6.52 22.08
N VAL A 288 15.21 -6.92 21.11
CA VAL A 288 15.30 -6.28 19.79
C VAL A 288 13.97 -6.39 19.04
N LEU A 289 13.37 -7.58 18.99
CA LEU A 289 12.08 -7.76 18.32
C LEU A 289 10.99 -6.92 19.00
N GLY A 290 10.95 -6.85 20.33
CA GLY A 290 10.01 -5.99 21.05
C GLY A 290 10.19 -4.51 20.75
N ALA A 291 11.44 -4.04 20.67
CA ALA A 291 11.75 -2.67 20.26
C ALA A 291 11.28 -2.39 18.83
N LEU A 292 11.58 -3.28 17.87
CA LEU A 292 11.14 -3.14 16.47
C LEU A 292 9.61 -3.20 16.32
N THR A 293 8.95 -4.03 17.13
CA THR A 293 7.48 -4.16 17.15
C THR A 293 6.80 -2.83 17.52
N VAL A 294 7.46 -1.99 18.31
CA VAL A 294 6.97 -0.64 18.65
C VAL A 294 7.49 0.39 17.66
N GLY A 295 8.80 0.42 17.43
CA GLY A 295 9.48 1.48 16.69
C GLY A 295 9.10 1.54 15.22
N VAL A 296 8.97 0.38 14.54
CA VAL A 296 8.61 0.35 13.12
C VAL A 296 7.19 0.89 12.89
N PRO A 297 6.12 0.37 13.53
CA PRO A 297 4.78 0.88 13.27
C PRO A 297 4.60 2.34 13.67
N THR A 298 5.09 2.75 14.84
CA THR A 298 4.97 4.14 15.29
C THR A 298 5.79 5.10 14.44
N GLY A 299 6.98 4.67 13.99
CA GLY A 299 7.83 5.42 13.06
C GLY A 299 7.20 5.57 11.68
N THR A 300 6.58 4.52 11.13
CA THR A 300 5.86 4.60 9.86
C THR A 300 4.68 5.57 9.94
N ILE A 301 3.87 5.47 11.00
CA ILE A 301 2.73 6.39 11.22
C ILE A 301 3.21 7.84 11.33
N ALA A 302 4.25 8.08 12.12
CA ALA A 302 4.85 9.40 12.28
C ALA A 302 5.41 9.92 10.94
N GLY A 303 6.17 9.09 10.22
CA GLY A 303 6.76 9.42 8.93
C GLY A 303 5.71 9.85 7.90
N ILE A 304 4.68 9.02 7.69
CA ILE A 304 3.60 9.34 6.74
C ILE A 304 2.87 10.62 7.16
N ALA A 305 2.55 10.78 8.45
CA ALA A 305 1.86 11.97 8.93
C ALA A 305 2.67 13.26 8.70
N VAL A 306 3.97 13.27 9.02
CA VAL A 306 4.81 14.44 8.82
C VAL A 306 5.04 14.70 7.34
N THR A 307 5.21 13.67 6.51
CA THR A 307 5.30 13.83 5.05
C THR A 307 4.04 14.47 4.46
N LEU A 308 2.85 14.04 4.89
CA LEU A 308 1.57 14.65 4.49
C LEU A 308 1.41 16.09 5.01
N ALA A 309 1.84 16.36 6.24
CA ALA A 309 1.81 17.71 6.80
C ALA A 309 2.76 18.65 6.05
N ALA A 310 3.98 18.19 5.73
CA ALA A 310 5.01 18.95 5.03
C ALA A 310 4.66 19.23 3.55
N ALA A 311 3.88 18.35 2.91
CA ALA A 311 3.42 18.57 1.53
C ALA A 311 2.61 19.86 1.36
N LYS A 312 1.94 20.33 2.42
CA LYS A 312 1.12 21.55 2.39
C LYS A 312 1.96 22.84 2.24
N PRO A 313 2.94 23.14 3.11
CA PRO A 313 3.81 24.31 2.95
C PRO A 313 4.86 24.16 1.84
N LEU A 314 5.34 22.94 1.55
CA LEU A 314 6.37 22.73 0.51
C LEU A 314 5.80 22.84 -0.91
N GLY A 315 4.49 22.60 -1.08
CA GLY A 315 3.77 22.74 -2.35
C GLY A 315 4.36 21.90 -3.48
N ALA A 316 4.15 22.36 -4.72
CA ALA A 316 4.61 21.68 -5.93
C ALA A 316 6.14 21.72 -6.14
N SER A 317 6.86 22.56 -5.40
CA SER A 317 8.33 22.63 -5.44
C SER A 317 9.01 21.49 -4.67
N ALA A 318 8.27 20.72 -3.88
CA ALA A 318 8.81 19.55 -3.19
C ALA A 318 9.22 18.46 -4.19
N THR A 319 10.24 17.70 -3.84
CA THR A 319 10.62 16.50 -4.57
C THR A 319 10.14 15.25 -3.83
N GLU A 320 9.94 14.15 -4.57
CA GLU A 320 9.69 12.83 -3.99
C GLU A 320 10.80 12.46 -2.99
N GLY A 321 12.07 12.67 -3.37
CA GLY A 321 13.22 12.42 -2.50
C GLY A 321 13.23 13.20 -1.18
N LEU A 322 12.69 14.44 -1.15
CA LEU A 322 12.53 15.19 0.11
C LEU A 322 11.51 14.52 1.02
N HIS A 323 10.37 14.09 0.48
CA HIS A 323 9.34 13.36 1.22
C HIS A 323 9.86 12.00 1.73
N SER A 324 10.66 11.31 0.92
CA SER A 324 11.37 10.10 1.29
C SER A 324 12.35 10.33 2.45
N ALA A 325 13.16 11.39 2.39
CA ALA A 325 14.09 11.74 3.46
C ALA A 325 13.37 12.02 4.79
N ILE A 326 12.26 12.75 4.77
CA ILE A 326 11.43 13.01 5.97
C ILE A 326 10.93 11.69 6.57
N PHE A 327 10.36 10.82 5.73
CA PHE A 327 9.83 9.53 6.17
C PHE A 327 10.90 8.66 6.81
N TYR A 328 12.04 8.45 6.12
CA TYR A 328 13.10 7.57 6.62
C TYR A 328 13.81 8.14 7.85
N ALA A 329 13.99 9.47 7.94
CA ALA A 329 14.55 10.09 9.13
C ALA A 329 13.69 9.81 10.37
N LEU A 330 12.37 9.91 10.24
CA LEU A 330 11.43 9.63 11.34
C LEU A 330 11.34 8.13 11.64
N LEU A 331 11.24 7.28 10.62
CA LEU A 331 11.21 5.83 10.78
C LEU A 331 12.46 5.34 11.52
N LEU A 332 13.64 5.70 11.04
CA LEU A 332 14.91 5.30 11.64
C LEU A 332 15.08 5.92 13.03
N GLY A 333 14.71 7.19 13.21
CA GLY A 333 14.75 7.85 14.52
C GLY A 333 13.90 7.12 15.57
N PHE A 334 12.67 6.72 15.21
CA PHE A 334 11.79 5.96 16.10
C PHE A 334 12.33 4.56 16.40
N ILE A 335 12.89 3.87 15.40
CA ILE A 335 13.55 2.57 15.57
C ILE A 335 14.74 2.69 16.53
N VAL A 336 15.62 3.67 16.32
CA VAL A 336 16.81 3.91 17.16
C VAL A 336 16.39 4.21 18.59
N VAL A 337 15.41 5.11 18.80
CA VAL A 337 14.88 5.40 20.14
C VAL A 337 14.29 4.14 20.79
N ALA A 338 13.55 3.32 20.03
CA ALA A 338 12.99 2.07 20.53
C ALA A 338 14.06 1.07 20.96
N LEU A 339 15.13 0.93 20.18
CA LEU A 339 16.26 0.03 20.47
C LEU A 339 17.06 0.50 21.69
N LEU A 340 17.26 1.82 21.84
CA LEU A 340 18.03 2.41 22.95
C LEU A 340 17.26 2.40 24.27
N ARG A 341 15.96 2.75 24.24
CA ARG A 341 15.13 2.88 25.46
C ARG A 341 14.38 1.60 25.83
N GLY A 342 14.34 0.63 24.92
CA GLY A 342 13.63 -0.64 25.09
C GLY A 342 12.11 -0.51 24.90
N ALA A 343 11.45 -1.67 24.76
CA ALA A 343 10.05 -1.75 24.37
C ALA A 343 9.07 -1.14 25.41
N ALA A 344 9.33 -1.31 26.71
CA ALA A 344 8.45 -0.83 27.78
C ALA A 344 8.25 0.70 27.78
N ARG A 345 9.36 1.46 27.68
CA ARG A 345 9.33 2.93 27.66
C ARG A 345 8.83 3.44 26.32
N SER A 346 9.44 2.94 25.25
CA SER A 346 9.13 3.37 23.88
C SER A 346 7.69 3.08 23.49
N GLY A 347 7.08 2.01 24.02
CA GLY A 347 5.70 1.63 23.73
C GLY A 347 4.67 2.73 23.93
N HIS A 348 4.84 3.58 24.94
CA HIS A 348 3.93 4.71 25.15
C HIS A 348 4.53 6.04 24.68
N GLU A 349 5.84 6.26 24.89
CA GLU A 349 6.51 7.51 24.50
C GLU A 349 6.45 7.74 22.99
N LEU A 350 6.80 6.72 22.18
CA LEU A 350 6.76 6.84 20.72
C LEU A 350 5.32 6.89 20.19
N THR A 351 4.37 6.24 20.85
CA THR A 351 2.96 6.32 20.47
C THR A 351 2.40 7.74 20.69
N TYR A 352 2.77 8.43 21.77
CA TYR A 352 2.41 9.84 21.96
C TYR A 352 3.13 10.77 20.98
N ALA A 353 4.39 10.49 20.67
CA ALA A 353 5.14 11.25 19.66
C ALA A 353 4.46 11.12 18.29
N ALA A 354 4.11 9.89 17.88
CA ALA A 354 3.36 9.62 16.65
C ALA A 354 2.01 10.36 16.65
N ALA A 355 1.25 10.32 17.75
CA ALA A 355 -0.01 11.06 17.88
C ALA A 355 0.18 12.57 17.65
N THR A 356 1.19 13.16 18.29
CA THR A 356 1.51 14.59 18.16
C THR A 356 1.83 14.95 16.72
N MET A 357 2.64 14.13 16.06
CA MET A 357 3.00 14.29 14.64
C MET A 357 1.80 14.08 13.71
N THR A 358 0.86 13.19 14.04
CA THR A 358 -0.40 13.03 13.31
C THR A 358 -1.25 14.30 13.35
N PHE A 359 -1.31 15.01 14.49
CA PHE A 359 -2.01 16.29 14.58
C PHE A 359 -1.36 17.41 13.77
N CYS A 360 -0.10 17.29 13.35
CA CYS A 360 0.52 18.27 12.45
C CYS A 360 -0.19 18.35 11.10
N VAL A 361 -0.86 17.28 10.64
CA VAL A 361 -1.60 17.27 9.37
C VAL A 361 -2.73 18.30 9.36
N PRO A 362 -3.74 18.24 10.25
CA PRO A 362 -4.80 19.24 10.29
C PRO A 362 -4.26 20.62 10.67
N ILE A 363 -3.27 20.72 11.57
CA ILE A 363 -2.66 22.01 11.94
C ILE A 363 -2.06 22.70 10.71
N ALA A 364 -1.34 21.97 9.86
CA ALA A 364 -0.78 22.52 8.63
C ALA A 364 -1.88 23.01 7.65
N THR A 365 -3.02 22.32 7.56
CA THR A 365 -4.18 22.84 6.80
C THR A 365 -4.74 24.12 7.41
N LEU A 366 -4.87 24.18 8.75
CA LEU A 366 -5.43 25.33 9.43
C LEU A 366 -4.55 26.58 9.28
N LEU A 367 -3.23 26.42 9.24
CA LEU A 367 -2.28 27.52 9.02
C LEU A 367 -2.29 28.02 7.57
N LEU A 368 -2.62 27.16 6.61
CA LEU A 368 -2.63 27.44 5.17
C LEU A 368 -4.05 27.49 4.58
N ARG A 369 -5.03 27.92 5.39
CA ARG A 369 -6.44 27.99 5.01
C ARG A 369 -6.64 28.78 3.70
N GLY A 370 -7.49 28.26 2.82
CA GLY A 370 -7.82 28.86 1.53
C GLY A 370 -6.93 28.45 0.36
N LEU A 371 -5.80 27.77 0.62
CA LEU A 371 -4.89 27.25 -0.42
C LEU A 371 -5.17 25.79 -0.80
N HIS A 372 -6.14 25.15 -0.14
CA HIS A 372 -6.38 23.72 -0.26
C HIS A 372 -7.85 23.41 -0.56
N PRO A 373 -8.12 22.38 -1.38
CA PRO A 373 -9.49 22.05 -1.77
C PRO A 373 -10.22 21.31 -0.64
N ALA A 374 -11.56 21.33 -0.66
CA ALA A 374 -12.40 20.83 0.43
C ALA A 374 -12.17 19.34 0.78
N GLN A 375 -11.69 18.53 -0.17
CA GLN A 375 -11.37 17.11 0.02
C GLN A 375 -10.29 16.89 1.09
N VAL A 376 -9.43 17.89 1.36
CA VAL A 376 -8.41 17.84 2.40
C VAL A 376 -9.02 17.70 3.80
N LEU A 377 -10.27 18.14 3.99
CA LEU A 377 -10.97 18.01 5.28
C LEU A 377 -11.17 16.56 5.70
N GLY A 378 -11.36 15.63 4.75
CA GLY A 378 -11.47 14.20 5.05
C GLY A 378 -10.16 13.61 5.58
N VAL A 379 -9.03 14.06 5.01
CA VAL A 379 -7.68 13.68 5.46
C VAL A 379 -7.44 14.22 6.87
N ASP A 380 -7.80 15.48 7.11
CA ASP A 380 -7.65 16.13 8.40
C ASP A 380 -8.50 15.46 9.48
N ALA A 381 -9.77 15.15 9.19
CA ALA A 381 -10.65 14.44 10.11
C ALA A 381 -10.09 13.05 10.46
N THR A 382 -9.58 12.32 9.46
CA THR A 382 -8.94 11.02 9.66
C THR A 382 -7.71 11.14 10.56
N ALA A 383 -6.86 12.14 10.32
CA ALA A 383 -5.68 12.41 11.14
C ALA A 383 -6.06 12.76 12.59
N VAL A 384 -7.11 13.56 12.81
CA VAL A 384 -7.60 13.87 14.16
C VAL A 384 -8.07 12.61 14.89
N ILE A 385 -8.89 11.78 14.22
CA ILE A 385 -9.39 10.52 14.80
C ILE A 385 -8.22 9.60 15.14
N LEU A 386 -7.28 9.41 14.21
CA LEU A 386 -6.11 8.56 14.42
C LEU A 386 -5.22 9.10 15.56
N GLY A 387 -4.96 10.40 15.61
CA GLY A 387 -4.21 11.03 16.70
C GLY A 387 -4.85 10.80 18.06
N CYS A 388 -6.19 10.91 18.16
CA CYS A 388 -6.94 10.60 19.38
C CYS A 388 -6.83 9.11 19.75
N LEU A 389 -6.96 8.19 18.79
CA LEU A 389 -6.80 6.75 19.02
C LEU A 389 -5.38 6.41 19.49
N LEU A 390 -4.36 7.05 18.93
CA LEU A 390 -2.97 6.88 19.36
C LEU A 390 -2.75 7.39 20.79
N ILE A 391 -3.37 8.51 21.18
CA ILE A 391 -3.34 8.96 22.59
C ILE A 391 -3.95 7.89 23.52
N VAL A 392 -5.10 7.32 23.15
CA VAL A 392 -5.73 6.24 23.94
C VAL A 392 -4.83 5.00 24.01
N ALA A 393 -4.24 4.61 22.88
CA ALA A 393 -3.29 3.50 22.81
C ALA A 393 -2.04 3.75 23.67
N GLY A 394 -1.47 4.96 23.62
CA GLY A 394 -0.34 5.37 24.46
C GLY A 394 -0.67 5.33 25.96
N ARG A 395 -1.89 5.74 26.34
CA ARG A 395 -2.38 5.61 27.73
C ARG A 395 -2.50 4.15 28.16
N ALA A 396 -3.06 3.30 27.30
CA ALA A 396 -3.18 1.88 27.55
C ALA A 396 -1.80 1.21 27.68
N ALA A 397 -0.85 1.52 26.79
CA ALA A 397 0.51 1.04 26.82
C ALA A 397 1.24 1.47 28.12
N LYS A 398 1.10 2.74 28.53
CA LYS A 398 1.69 3.27 29.76
C LYS A 398 1.15 2.56 31.00
N ARG A 399 -0.17 2.33 31.06
CA ARG A 399 -0.81 1.58 32.17
C ARG A 399 -0.32 0.13 32.18
N ARG A 400 -0.28 -0.52 31.02
CA ARG A 400 0.16 -1.90 30.88
C ARG A 400 1.61 -2.11 31.29
N ALA A 401 2.51 -1.17 30.94
CA ALA A 401 3.92 -1.25 31.30
C ALA A 401 4.16 -1.21 32.82
N ARG A 402 3.23 -0.63 33.59
CA ARG A 402 3.29 -0.60 35.06
C ARG A 402 2.69 -1.84 35.72
N SER A 403 1.74 -2.51 35.06
CA SER A 403 1.00 -3.64 35.63
C SER A 403 1.56 -5.01 35.23
N ILE A 404 2.38 -5.07 34.18
CA ILE A 404 2.90 -6.34 33.67
C ILE A 404 4.05 -6.85 34.56
N PRO A 405 4.21 -8.17 34.75
CA PRO A 405 5.29 -8.72 35.55
C PRO A 405 6.68 -8.23 35.11
N GLY A 406 7.54 -7.92 36.08
CA GLY A 406 8.83 -7.25 35.86
C GLY A 406 9.87 -8.06 35.08
N ASP A 407 9.60 -9.32 34.79
CA ASP A 407 10.40 -10.16 33.91
C ASP A 407 10.10 -9.98 32.42
N SER A 408 9.04 -9.26 32.09
CA SER A 408 8.66 -8.97 30.72
C SER A 408 9.44 -7.78 30.16
N ILE A 409 9.83 -7.84 28.89
CA ILE A 409 10.41 -6.68 28.17
C ILE A 409 9.46 -5.48 28.08
N TRP A 410 8.17 -5.69 28.36
CA TRP A 410 7.14 -4.67 28.38
C TRP A 410 7.03 -3.97 29.75
N ALA A 411 7.74 -4.45 30.78
CA ALA A 411 7.67 -3.91 32.13
C ALA A 411 8.56 -2.67 32.30
N ALA A 412 8.01 -1.62 32.89
CA ALA A 412 8.76 -0.41 33.26
C ALA A 412 9.61 -0.61 34.52
N THR A 413 9.14 -1.45 35.44
CA THR A 413 9.82 -1.84 36.68
C THR A 413 10.33 -3.26 36.57
N LYS A 414 11.65 -3.44 36.66
CA LYS A 414 12.28 -4.77 36.68
C LYS A 414 12.18 -5.38 38.09
N VAL A 415 12.06 -6.70 38.18
CA VAL A 415 12.16 -7.41 39.47
C VAL A 415 13.60 -7.28 39.97
N PRO A 416 13.84 -6.84 41.23
CA PRO A 416 15.18 -6.84 41.83
C PRO A 416 15.79 -8.24 41.81
N GLN A 417 17.11 -8.35 41.54
CA GLN A 417 17.83 -9.63 41.43
C GLN A 417 18.00 -10.40 42.77
N THR A 418 17.26 -10.06 43.82
CA THR A 418 17.51 -10.62 45.16
C THR A 418 16.82 -11.96 45.38
N SER A 419 17.67 -12.97 45.61
CA SER A 419 17.43 -14.29 46.22
C SER A 419 16.75 -15.38 45.39
N ALA A 420 17.54 -16.03 44.53
CA ALA A 420 17.38 -17.46 44.25
C ALA A 420 18.42 -18.31 45.01
N ALA A 421 19.12 -17.73 45.99
CA ALA A 421 20.26 -18.34 46.68
C ALA A 421 19.97 -18.77 48.13
N SER A 422 18.73 -18.67 48.65
CA SER A 422 18.46 -18.97 50.07
C SER A 422 17.33 -19.97 50.35
N LEU A 423 16.97 -20.84 49.41
CA LEU A 423 15.99 -21.92 49.67
C LEU A 423 16.55 -23.32 49.35
N ALA A 424 17.86 -23.48 49.43
CA ALA A 424 18.53 -24.78 49.44
C ALA A 424 19.42 -24.88 50.69
N THR A 425 18.76 -24.98 51.86
CA THR A 425 19.31 -25.56 53.09
C THR A 425 18.19 -26.32 53.77
#